data_AF-A0A2E8Y3Y8-F1
#
_entry.id   AF-A0A2E8Y3Y8-F1
#
_cell.length_a   1.000
_cell.length_b   1.000
_cell.length_c   1.000
_cell.angle_alpha   90.00
_cell.angle_beta   90.00
_cell.angle_gamma   90.00
#
_symmetry.space_group_name_H-M   'P 1'
#
loop_
_entity.id
_entity.type
_entity.pdbx_description
1 polymer ?
#
loop_
_entity_poly.entity_id
_entity_poly.type
_entity_poly.pdbx_seq_one_letter_code
_entity_poly.pdbx_strand_id
1 'polypeptide(L)' 'FRGHPQVLNGASELFNTIFGERGRHARLAIGVDEMPLNAAVQICVTAEIEDYPIS' A
#
# COMPACT_ATOMS: atom_id res chain seq x y z
N PHE A 1 18.68 -8.67 0.40
CA PHE A 1 17.57 -8.95 1.34
C PHE A 1 16.37 -9.52 0.57
N ARG A 2 15.60 -10.47 1.12
CA ARG A 2 14.43 -11.09 0.44
C ARG A 2 13.10 -10.92 1.19
N GLY A 3 13.11 -10.21 2.31
CA GLY A 3 11.94 -10.04 3.20
C GLY A 3 11.00 -8.89 2.83
N HIS A 4 11.12 -8.31 1.64
CA HIS A 4 10.29 -7.18 1.21
C HIS A 4 8.77 -7.46 1.28
N PRO A 5 8.27 -8.66 0.92
CA PRO A 5 6.84 -8.96 1.05
C PRO A 5 6.32 -8.88 2.49
N GLN A 6 7.13 -9.28 3.47
CA GLN A 6 6.78 -9.21 4.89
C GLN A 6 6.77 -7.77 5.39
N VAL A 7 7.71 -6.93 4.94
CA VAL A 7 7.70 -5.49 5.27
C VAL A 7 6.41 -4.83 4.75
N LEU A 8 5.98 -5.18 3.53
CA LEU A 8 4.76 -4.65 2.93
C LEU A 8 3.47 -5.12 3.63
N ASN A 9 3.51 -6.19 4.45
CA ASN A 9 2.34 -6.62 5.24
C ASN A 9 1.83 -5.51 6.16
N GLY A 10 2.70 -4.65 6.70
CA GLY A 10 2.25 -3.55 7.56
C GLY A 10 1.29 -2.59 6.86
N ALA A 11 1.52 -2.28 5.58
CA ALA A 11 0.58 -1.49 4.79
C ALA A 11 -0.72 -2.25 4.53
N SER A 12 -0.63 -3.56 4.21
CA SER A 12 -1.81 -4.37 3.95
C SER A 12 -2.70 -4.55 5.18
N GLU A 13 -2.10 -4.79 6.34
CA GLU A 13 -2.78 -4.89 7.64
C GLU A 13 -3.46 -3.57 7.99
N LEU A 14 -2.79 -2.43 7.78
CA LEU A 14 -3.37 -1.10 8.00
C LEU A 14 -4.62 -0.87 7.14
N PHE A 15 -4.54 -1.12 5.83
CA PHE A 15 -5.68 -0.93 4.92
C PHE A 15 -6.86 -1.83 5.28
N ASN A 16 -6.60 -3.11 5.55
CA ASN A 16 -7.65 -4.05 5.95
C ASN A 16 -8.26 -3.66 7.32
N THR A 17 -7.46 -3.15 8.26
CA THR A 17 -7.94 -2.73 9.58
C THR A 17 -8.86 -1.51 9.48
N ILE A 18 -8.49 -0.53 8.66
CA ILE A 18 -9.24 0.73 8.52
C ILE A 18 -10.48 0.56 7.63
N PHE A 19 -10.34 -0.13 6.49
CA PHE A 19 -11.38 -0.19 5.45
C PHE A 19 -12.15 -1.51 5.42
N GLY A 20 -11.82 -2.48 6.28
CA GLY A 20 -12.46 -3.80 6.29
C GLY A 20 -12.31 -4.51 4.94
N GLU A 21 -13.39 -5.11 4.43
CA GLU A 21 -13.39 -5.78 3.12
C GLU A 21 -13.01 -4.85 1.95
N ARG A 22 -13.35 -3.55 2.03
CA ARG A 22 -12.94 -2.55 1.02
C ARG A 22 -11.42 -2.31 1.03
N GLY A 23 -10.75 -2.70 2.10
CA GLY A 23 -9.30 -2.61 2.24
C GLY A 23 -8.54 -3.70 1.48
N ARG A 24 -9.21 -4.75 0.99
CA ARG A 24 -8.55 -5.83 0.24
C ARG A 24 -8.08 -5.32 -1.12
N HIS A 25 -6.79 -5.51 -1.41
CA HIS A 25 -6.14 -5.00 -2.60
C HIS A 25 -5.15 -6.01 -3.21
N ALA A 26 -4.90 -5.87 -4.51
CA ALA A 26 -3.70 -6.42 -5.12
C ALA A 26 -2.49 -5.58 -4.71
N ARG A 27 -1.30 -6.19 -4.65
CA ARG A 27 -0.07 -5.48 -4.26
C ARG A 27 1.15 -6.01 -5.00
N LEU A 28 2.20 -5.20 -5.00
CA LEU A 28 3.52 -5.53 -5.54
C LEU A 28 4.60 -5.07 -4.55
N ALA A 29 5.53 -5.96 -4.21
CA ALA A 29 6.69 -5.65 -3.37
C ALA A 29 7.95 -5.74 -4.22
N ILE A 30 8.58 -4.60 -4.51
CA ILE A 30 9.83 -4.51 -5.27
C ILE A 30 10.92 -3.98 -4.34
N GLY A 31 12.08 -4.65 -4.35
CA GLY A 31 13.30 -4.10 -3.77
C GLY A 31 14.00 -3.18 -4.77
N VAL A 32 14.50 -2.05 -4.28
CA VAL A 32 15.30 -1.09 -5.04
C VAL A 32 16.58 -0.77 -4.28
N ASP A 33 17.63 -0.35 -4.99
CA ASP A 33 18.93 -0.05 -4.37
C ASP A 33 18.90 1.24 -3.53
N GLU A 34 18.14 2.24 -3.98
CA GLU A 34 17.99 3.51 -3.28
C GLU A 34 16.57 4.05 -3.38
N MET A 35 16.18 4.86 -2.39
CA MET A 35 14.91 5.56 -2.32
C MET A 35 15.15 7.06 -2.16
N PRO A 36 14.24 7.91 -2.69
CA PRO A 36 14.24 9.33 -2.37
C PRO A 36 14.24 9.57 -0.86
N LEU A 37 14.98 10.59 -0.41
CA LEU A 37 15.07 11.01 0.99
C LEU A 37 15.62 9.94 1.96
N ASN A 38 16.31 8.90 1.45
CA ASN A 38 16.76 7.75 2.24
C ASN A 38 15.59 7.06 2.99
N ALA A 39 14.39 7.07 2.39
CA ALA A 39 13.23 6.42 2.97
C ALA A 39 13.38 4.89 2.94
N ALA A 40 12.98 4.20 4.01
CA ALA A 40 13.06 2.74 4.07
C ALA A 40 12.02 2.03 3.18
N VAL A 41 10.85 2.65 2.97
CA VAL A 41 9.73 2.11 2.21
C VAL A 41 8.98 3.26 1.52
N GLN A 42 8.54 3.04 0.29
CA GLN A 42 7.58 3.89 -0.41
C GLN A 42 6.36 3.06 -0.81
N ILE A 43 5.16 3.60 -0.56
CA ILE A 43 3.88 2.95 -0.88
C ILE A 43 3.17 3.80 -1.93
N CYS A 44 2.75 3.17 -3.03
CA CYS A 44 1.91 3.79 -4.05
C CYS A 44 0.57 3.05 -4.11
N VAL A 45 -0.53 3.81 -4.16
CA VAL A 45 -1.89 3.27 -4.08
C VAL A 45 -2.72 3.86 -5.20
N THR A 46 -3.45 3.00 -5.90
CA THR A 46 -4.57 3.37 -6.75
C THR A 46 -5.83 2.89 -6.08
N ALA A 47 -6.81 3.78 -5.88
CA ALA A 47 -8.04 3.48 -5.18
C ALA A 47 -9.24 3.88 -6.04
N GLU A 48 -10.29 3.07 -5.97
CA GLU A 48 -11.62 3.44 -6.41
C GLU A 48 -12.24 4.38 -5.38
N ILE A 49 -12.83 5.48 -5.84
CA ILE A 49 -13.60 6.40 -5.00
C ILE A 49 -15.08 6.10 -5.22
N GLU A 50 -15.85 6.10 -4.15
CA GLU A 50 -17.31 6.07 -4.26
C GLU A 50 -17.75 7.42 -4.83
N ASP A 51 -18.59 7.39 -5.86
CA ASP A 51 -19.05 8.60 -6.55
C ASP A 51 -19.56 9.61 -5.52
N TYR A 52 -18.91 10.78 -5.47
CA TYR A 52 -19.52 11.94 -4.85
C TYR A 52 -20.59 12.42 -5.82
N PRO A 53 -21.89 12.48 -5.45
CA PRO A 53 -22.87 13.10 -6.32
C PRO A 53 -22.40 14.53 -6.55
N ILE A 54 -21.97 14.82 -7.78
CA ILE A 54 -21.79 16.19 -8.23
C ILE A 54 -23.21 16.76 -8.24
N SER A 55 -23.57 17.42 -7.14
CA SER A 55 -24.77 18.25 -7.04
C SER A 55 -24.77 19.30 -8.14
#